data_AF-M2R6Y4-F1
#
_entry.id   AF-M2R6Y4-F1
#
_cell.length_a   1.000
_cell.length_b   1.000
_cell.length_c   1.000
_cell.angle_alpha   90.00
_cell.angle_beta   90.00
_cell.angle_gamma   90.00
#
_symmetry.space_group_name_H-M   'P 1'
#
loop_
_entity.id
_entity.type
_entity.pdbx_description
1 polymer ?
#
loop_
_entity_poly.entity_id
_entity_poly.type
_entity_poly.pdbx_seq_one_letter_code
_entity_poly.pdbx_strand_id
1 'polypeptide(L)'
;MMTGVATNNRVRLLLDGRNGCYKPLRNGERRRKTVRGAIVAGDISVLNTVVVKKGEGEIEGVTNDALPMRAGPKRASHIRKLFNLSQKDDVKKFVIRREVAKKHPKEGKSTKRSKAPKIQRL
;
A
#
# COMPACT_ATOMS: atom_id res chain seq x y z
N MET A 1 -3.65 11.68 -13.75
CA MET A 1 -5.05 11.87 -14.20
C MET A 1 -5.88 12.12 -12.97
N MET A 2 -6.79 13.10 -12.99
CA MET A 2 -7.61 13.47 -11.83
C MET A 2 -9.04 12.98 -12.00
N THR A 3 -9.48 12.10 -11.10
CA THR A 3 -10.87 11.60 -11.04
C THR A 3 -11.84 12.75 -10.73
N GLY A 4 -13.01 12.75 -11.36
CA GLY A 4 -14.05 13.77 -11.16
C GLY A 4 -13.93 15.01 -12.06
N VAL A 5 -12.82 15.17 -12.79
CA VAL A 5 -12.68 16.22 -13.82
C VAL A 5 -13.15 15.62 -15.15
N ALA A 6 -14.40 15.84 -15.52
CA ALA A 6 -15.06 15.24 -16.69
C ALA A 6 -14.62 15.88 -18.02
N THR A 7 -13.32 15.88 -18.30
CA THR A 7 -12.75 16.35 -19.56
C THR A 7 -11.66 15.41 -20.06
N ASN A 8 -11.46 15.39 -21.38
CA ASN A 8 -10.34 14.73 -22.04
C ASN A 8 -9.12 15.67 -22.21
N ASN A 9 -9.18 16.89 -21.73
CA ASN A 9 -8.11 17.88 -21.89
C ASN A 9 -7.38 18.13 -20.57
N ARG A 10 -6.26 18.85 -20.66
CA ARG A 10 -5.54 19.35 -19.48
C ARG A 10 -6.22 20.63 -18.97
N VAL A 11 -6.44 20.71 -17.67
CA VAL A 11 -7.10 21.84 -17.01
C VAL A 11 -6.24 22.34 -15.85
N ARG A 12 -6.22 23.66 -15.62
CA ARG A 12 -5.53 24.27 -14.47
C ARG A 12 -6.48 24.45 -13.30
N LEU A 13 -6.28 23.68 -12.24
CA LEU A 13 -7.11 23.69 -11.02
C LEU A 13 -6.29 24.14 -9.82
N LEU A 14 -6.97 24.75 -8.84
CA LEU A 14 -6.39 25.07 -7.54
C LEU A 14 -6.44 23.83 -6.64
N LEU A 15 -5.31 23.11 -6.55
CA LEU A 15 -5.22 21.84 -5.84
C LEU A 15 -4.77 22.01 -4.40
N ASP A 16 -5.25 21.11 -3.55
CA ASP A 16 -4.71 20.80 -2.22
C ASP A 16 -3.95 19.45 -2.26
N GLY A 17 -3.52 18.95 -1.10
CA GLY A 17 -2.81 17.68 -0.98
C GLY A 17 -3.69 16.42 -0.97
N ARG A 18 -5.02 16.53 -1.10
CA ARG A 18 -5.93 15.37 -0.90
C ARG A 18 -6.02 14.47 -2.11
N ASN A 19 -6.01 15.06 -3.31
CA ASN A 19 -6.33 14.36 -4.56
C ASN A 19 -5.13 13.66 -5.22
N GLY A 20 -3.98 13.57 -4.54
CA GLY A 20 -2.75 12.91 -5.00
C GLY A 20 -2.00 13.60 -6.15
N CYS A 21 -2.65 14.48 -6.90
CA CYS A 21 -2.09 15.20 -8.05
C CYS A 21 -1.16 16.37 -7.65
N TYR A 22 -1.12 16.71 -6.36
CA TYR A 22 -0.25 17.74 -5.80
C TYR A 22 0.15 17.35 -4.38
N LYS A 23 1.40 17.64 -4.01
CA LYS A 23 1.95 17.43 -2.68
C LYS A 23 2.36 18.80 -2.12
N PRO A 24 1.57 19.40 -1.21
CA PRO A 24 1.91 20.68 -0.61
C PRO A 24 3.15 20.54 0.28
N LEU A 25 3.98 21.59 0.31
CA LEU A 25 5.15 21.64 1.19
C LEU A 25 4.80 22.24 2.54
N ARG A 26 3.84 23.17 2.56
CA ARG A 26 3.36 23.82 3.77
C ARG A 26 1.92 23.42 4.08
N ASN A 27 1.59 23.42 5.37
CA ASN A 27 0.21 23.22 5.81
C ASN A 27 -0.68 24.34 5.26
N GLY A 28 -1.82 23.96 4.67
CA GLY A 28 -2.75 24.92 4.08
C GLY A 28 -2.36 25.46 2.70
N GLU A 29 -1.21 25.07 2.14
CA GLU A 29 -0.79 25.50 0.80
C GLU A 29 -1.74 24.95 -0.27
N ARG A 30 -2.21 25.85 -1.15
CA ARG A 30 -2.95 25.49 -2.35
C ARG A 30 -2.24 26.08 -3.55
N ARG A 31 -2.15 25.31 -4.64
CA ARG A 31 -1.45 25.77 -5.85
C ARG A 31 -2.22 25.44 -7.11
N ARG A 32 -2.26 26.42 -8.04
CA ARG A 32 -2.81 26.19 -9.38
C ARG A 32 -1.85 25.34 -10.21
N LYS A 33 -2.24 24.10 -10.48
CA LYS A 33 -1.47 23.13 -11.26
C LYS A 33 -2.30 22.61 -12.41
N THR A 34 -1.61 22.29 -13.50
CA THR A 34 -2.22 21.64 -14.67
C THR A 34 -2.36 20.15 -14.38
N VAL A 35 -3.57 19.62 -14.54
CA VAL A 35 -3.86 18.19 -14.42
C VAL A 35 -4.59 17.71 -15.66
N ARG A 36 -4.45 16.43 -15.97
CA ARG A 36 -5.22 15.76 -17.02
C ARG A 36 -6.56 15.30 -16.44
N GLY A 37 -7.67 15.60 -17.13
CA GLY A 37 -9.01 15.15 -16.75
C GLY A 37 -9.20 13.63 -16.83
N ALA A 38 -10.29 13.11 -16.30
CA ALA A 38 -10.57 11.68 -16.10
C ALA A 38 -10.91 10.92 -17.39
N ILE A 39 -11.34 11.60 -18.46
CA ILE A 39 -11.77 10.93 -19.69
C ILE A 39 -10.53 10.47 -20.46
N VAL A 40 -10.48 9.17 -20.79
CA VAL A 40 -9.40 8.54 -21.55
C VAL A 40 -9.47 8.99 -23.01
N ALA A 41 -8.32 9.40 -23.56
CA ALA A 41 -8.15 9.75 -24.97
C ALA A 41 -6.72 9.38 -25.44
N GLY A 42 -6.42 9.55 -26.73
CA GLY A 42 -5.16 9.13 -27.32
C GLY A 42 -3.91 9.89 -26.86
N ASP A 43 -4.05 10.97 -26.07
CA ASP A 43 -2.94 11.75 -25.51
C ASP A 43 -2.32 11.12 -24.24
N ILE A 44 -2.83 9.97 -23.79
CA ILE A 44 -2.37 9.27 -22.59
C ILE A 44 -1.35 8.20 -22.96
N SER A 45 -0.15 8.30 -22.40
CA SER A 45 0.93 7.32 -22.65
C SER A 45 0.83 6.04 -21.83
N VAL A 46 0.26 6.11 -20.62
CA VAL A 46 0.20 4.97 -19.68
C VAL A 46 -1.14 4.98 -18.94
N LEU A 47 -1.77 3.81 -18.85
CA LEU A 47 -2.95 3.56 -18.02
C LEU A 47 -2.60 2.62 -16.88
N ASN A 48 -3.02 2.97 -15.67
CA ASN A 48 -2.88 2.11 -14.49
C ASN A 48 -4.19 1.36 -14.27
N THR A 49 -4.16 0.04 -14.42
CA THR A 49 -5.32 -0.84 -14.27
C THR A 49 -5.09 -1.88 -13.17
N VAL A 50 -6.18 -2.39 -12.59
CA VAL A 50 -6.15 -3.48 -11.61
C VAL A 50 -7.06 -4.60 -12.10
N VAL A 51 -6.57 -5.84 -12.03
CA VAL A 51 -7.36 -7.03 -12.41
C VAL A 51 -8.34 -7.34 -11.28
N VAL A 52 -9.63 -7.31 -11.58
CA VAL A 52 -10.71 -7.60 -10.59
C VAL A 52 -11.16 -9.06 -10.67
N LYS A 53 -11.16 -9.65 -11.87
CA LYS A 53 -11.52 -11.05 -12.12
C LYS A 53 -10.49 -11.67 -13.05
N LYS A 54 -10.03 -12.89 -12.74
CA LYS A 54 -9.14 -13.68 -13.60
C LYS A 54 -9.97 -14.23 -14.78
N GLY A 55 -9.47 -14.08 -16.00
CA GLY A 55 -10.04 -14.70 -17.20
C GLY A 55 -9.48 -16.11 -17.43
N GLU A 56 -9.73 -16.68 -18.62
CA GLU A 56 -9.21 -18.00 -18.99
C GLU A 56 -7.68 -17.99 -19.18
N GLY A 57 -7.14 -16.90 -19.72
CA GLY A 57 -5.70 -16.76 -19.95
C GLY A 57 -4.91 -16.38 -18.70
N GLU A 58 -3.71 -16.93 -18.57
CA GLU A 58 -2.73 -16.52 -17.57
C GLU A 58 -1.84 -15.39 -18.08
N ILE A 59 -1.54 -14.43 -17.20
CA ILE A 59 -0.63 -13.32 -17.45
C ILE A 59 0.60 -13.52 -16.59
N GLU A 60 1.75 -13.74 -17.24
CA GLU A 60 3.04 -13.91 -16.58
C GLU A 60 3.37 -12.71 -15.69
N GLY A 61 3.85 -12.99 -14.46
CA GLY A 61 4.21 -11.99 -13.46
C GLY A 61 3.05 -11.25 -12.79
N VAL A 62 1.79 -11.43 -13.23
CA VAL A 62 0.61 -10.81 -12.62
C VAL A 62 -0.29 -11.85 -11.95
N THR A 63 -0.67 -12.91 -12.68
CA THR A 63 -1.53 -13.97 -12.12
C THR A 63 -0.75 -15.17 -11.59
N ASN A 64 0.51 -15.31 -11.97
CA ASN A 64 1.29 -16.52 -11.72
C ASN A 64 1.99 -16.47 -10.34
N ASP A 65 2.39 -15.27 -9.92
CA ASP A 65 3.17 -15.08 -8.71
C ASP A 65 2.32 -14.56 -7.54
N ALA A 66 2.28 -15.34 -6.46
CA ALA A 66 1.70 -14.89 -5.20
C ALA A 66 2.75 -14.13 -4.37
N LEU A 67 2.67 -12.80 -4.36
CA LEU A 67 3.53 -11.97 -3.50
C LEU A 67 3.03 -12.02 -2.03
N PRO A 68 3.86 -12.47 -1.07
CA PRO A 68 3.44 -12.59 0.32
C PRO A 68 3.29 -11.22 0.99
N MET A 69 2.28 -11.08 1.85
CA MET A 69 2.09 -9.87 2.63
C MET A 69 3.19 -9.74 3.70
N ARG A 70 4.09 -8.76 3.52
CA ARG A 70 5.32 -8.64 4.32
C ARG A 70 5.09 -8.20 5.78
N ALA A 71 3.99 -7.53 6.07
CA ALA A 71 3.71 -6.95 7.38
C ALA A 71 2.32 -7.37 7.86
N GLY A 72 2.27 -7.98 9.04
CA GLY A 72 1.02 -8.28 9.74
C GLY A 72 0.41 -7.07 10.46
N PRO A 73 -0.81 -7.20 11.00
CA PRO A 73 -1.46 -6.15 11.76
C PRO A 73 -0.67 -5.79 13.03
N LYS A 74 -0.58 -4.48 13.32
CA LYS A 74 0.10 -3.91 14.50
C LYS A 74 -0.87 -3.58 15.65
N ARG A 75 -2.13 -3.31 15.36
CA ARG A 75 -3.14 -2.86 16.35
C ARG A 75 -3.82 -4.08 16.99
N ALA A 76 -4.04 -4.08 18.31
CA ALA A 76 -4.62 -5.22 19.02
C ALA A 76 -5.97 -5.67 18.43
N SER A 77 -6.88 -4.74 18.11
CA SER A 77 -8.17 -5.07 17.51
C SER A 77 -8.06 -5.78 16.14
N HIS A 78 -7.07 -5.41 15.32
CA HIS A 78 -6.85 -6.05 14.02
C HIS A 78 -6.18 -7.42 14.17
N ILE A 79 -5.33 -7.61 15.18
CA ILE A 79 -4.76 -8.92 15.51
C ILE A 79 -5.88 -9.86 15.99
N ARG A 80 -6.77 -9.39 16.87
CA ARG A 80 -7.94 -10.17 17.32
C ARG A 80 -8.81 -10.58 16.14
N LYS A 81 -9.12 -9.65 15.22
CA LYS A 81 -9.91 -9.95 14.02
C LYS A 81 -9.23 -10.95 13.09
N LEU A 82 -7.91 -10.88 12.93
CA LEU A 82 -7.18 -11.78 12.03
C LEU A 82 -7.17 -13.23 12.54
N PHE A 83 -7.00 -13.41 13.85
CA PHE A 83 -6.91 -14.73 14.48
C PHE A 83 -8.22 -15.17 15.14
N ASN A 84 -9.32 -14.45 14.91
CA ASN A 84 -10.63 -14.70 15.53
C ASN A 84 -10.58 -14.87 17.07
N LEU A 85 -9.78 -14.02 17.73
CA LEU A 85 -9.60 -14.06 19.18
C LEU A 85 -10.71 -13.29 19.91
N SER A 86 -11.03 -13.73 21.11
CA SER A 86 -11.89 -12.98 22.02
C SER A 86 -11.15 -11.80 22.66
N GLN A 87 -11.88 -10.91 23.33
CA GLN A 87 -11.28 -9.77 24.03
C GLN A 87 -10.41 -10.21 25.22
N LYS A 88 -10.69 -11.38 25.81
CA LYS A 88 -9.98 -11.93 26.97
C LYS A 88 -8.61 -12.51 26.61
N ASP A 89 -8.37 -12.81 25.34
CA ASP A 89 -7.16 -13.46 24.88
C ASP A 89 -5.98 -12.48 24.75
N ASP A 90 -4.79 -12.95 25.16
CA ASP A 90 -3.56 -12.17 25.06
C ASP A 90 -3.02 -12.14 23.63
N VAL A 91 -3.18 -10.99 22.97
CA VAL A 91 -2.72 -10.75 21.59
C VAL A 91 -1.19 -10.77 21.44
N LYS A 92 -0.40 -10.66 22.52
CA LYS A 92 1.08 -10.65 22.43
C LYS A 92 1.63 -11.96 21.86
N LYS A 93 0.97 -13.07 22.15
CA LYS A 93 1.36 -14.41 21.68
C LYS A 93 1.13 -14.57 20.18
N PHE A 94 0.18 -13.83 19.62
CA PHE A 94 -0.26 -13.95 18.22
C PHE A 94 0.32 -12.87 17.29
N VAL A 95 1.29 -12.06 17.74
CA VAL A 95 1.94 -11.07 16.87
C VAL A 95 2.79 -11.78 15.81
N ILE A 96 2.48 -11.52 14.55
CA ILE A 96 3.26 -12.03 13.42
C ILE A 96 4.69 -11.50 13.50
N ARG A 97 5.65 -12.42 13.57
CA ARG A 97 7.08 -12.13 13.59
C ARG A 97 7.67 -12.42 12.21
N ARG A 98 8.70 -11.67 11.85
CA ARG A 98 9.45 -11.85 10.61
C ARG A 98 10.89 -12.21 10.92
N GLU A 99 11.35 -13.31 10.35
CA GLU A 99 12.78 -13.65 10.33
C GLU A 99 13.50 -12.78 9.29
N VAL A 100 14.59 -12.15 9.71
CA VAL A 100 15.41 -11.32 8.84
C VAL A 100 16.85 -11.82 8.90
N ALA A 101 17.40 -12.17 7.74
CA ALA A 101 18.81 -12.50 7.59
C ALA A 101 19.68 -11.26 7.91
N LYS A 102 20.82 -11.46 8.57
CA LYS A 102 21.79 -10.39 8.79
C LYS A 102 22.55 -10.12 7.48
N LYS A 103 22.69 -8.84 7.10
CA LYS A 103 23.42 -8.42 5.88
C LYS A 103 24.92 -8.77 5.92
N HIS A 104 25.51 -8.88 7.11
CA HIS A 104 26.89 -9.35 7.31
C HIS A 104 26.89 -10.48 8.33
N PRO A 105 27.01 -11.75 7.90
CA PRO A 105 27.26 -12.86 8.81
C PRO A 105 28.67 -12.68 9.40
N LYS A 106 28.81 -12.65 10.73
CA LYS A 106 30.12 -12.94 11.33
C LYS A 106 30.34 -14.45 11.17
N GLU A 107 31.54 -14.87 10.75
CA GLU A 107 31.91 -16.28 10.63
C GLU A 107 31.43 -17.06 11.87
N GLY A 108 30.66 -18.12 11.64
CA GLY A 108 30.17 -19.02 12.69
C GLY A 108 28.84 -18.71 13.37
N LYS A 109 28.13 -17.60 13.05
CA LYS A 109 26.79 -17.32 13.65
C LYS A 109 25.71 -16.99 12.62
N SER A 110 25.03 -18.03 12.13
CA SER A 110 23.80 -17.96 11.31
C SER A 110 22.56 -17.53 12.12
N THR A 111 22.63 -16.42 12.87
CA THR A 111 21.51 -16.03 13.74
C THR A 111 20.54 -15.12 13.00
N LYS A 112 19.58 -15.74 12.30
CA LYS A 112 18.36 -15.08 11.80
C LYS A 112 17.74 -14.26 12.94
N ARG A 113 17.45 -12.97 12.73
CA ARG A 113 16.82 -12.11 13.75
C ARG A 113 15.30 -12.13 13.55
N SER A 114 14.57 -12.55 14.57
CA SER A 114 13.11 -12.47 14.59
C SER A 114 12.66 -11.07 15.03
N LYS A 115 12.10 -10.28 14.10
CA LYS A 115 11.56 -8.93 14.34
C LYS A 115 10.04 -8.96 14.45
N ALA A 116 9.48 -8.17 15.36
CA ALA A 116 8.04 -8.00 15.52
C ALA A 116 7.69 -6.51 15.67
N PRO A 117 6.50 -6.07 15.23
CA PRO A 117 6.03 -4.72 15.49
C PRO A 117 5.64 -4.55 16.96
N LYS A 118 5.85 -3.34 17.52
CA LYS A 118 5.28 -2.96 18.83
C LYS A 118 3.76 -2.88 18.69
N ILE A 119 3.02 -3.68 19.48
CA ILE A 119 1.56 -3.66 19.47
C ILE A 119 1.08 -2.28 19.93
N GLN A 120 0.11 -1.73 19.19
CA GLN A 120 -0.53 -0.47 19.55
C GLN A 120 -1.96 -0.73 20.07
N ARG A 121 -2.39 0.07 21.05
CA ARG A 121 -3.74 -0.02 21.67
C ARG A 121 -4.00 -1.42 22.26
N LEU A 122 -3.04 -1.93 23.01
CA LEU A 122 -3.18 -3.18 23.76
C LEU A 122 -4.19 -2.98 24.89
#